data_AF-A0A087K628-F1
#
_entry.id   AF-A0A087K628-F1
#
_cell.length_a   1.000
_cell.length_b   1.000
_cell.length_c   1.000
_cell.angle_alpha   90.00
_cell.angle_beta   90.00
_cell.angle_gamma   90.00
#
_symmetry.space_group_name_H-M   'P 1'
#
loop_
_entity.id
_entity.type
_entity.pdbx_description
1 polymer ?
#
loop_
_entity_poly.entity_id
_entity_poly.type
_entity_poly.pdbx_seq_one_letter_code
_entity_poly.pdbx_strand_id
1 'polypeptide(L)'
;MTDALLAFLKARLDDDERVARACAGDGTWTVEDLEVYAPDLSDDVRTQAARHDPARTLREVEAKRAALAAYSATVSAREEAARLVQKARTSGWDPIMAELEESSAIHKRDALYEVLRLLALPYSDHPGYEEALRS
;
A
#
# COMPACT_ATOMS: atom_id res chain seq x y z
N MET A 1 6.20 14.41 -5.72
CA MET A 1 7.23 13.50 -5.20
C MET A 1 6.65 12.21 -4.58
N THR A 2 5.36 11.88 -4.78
CA THR A 2 4.77 10.66 -4.18
C THR A 2 3.92 9.85 -5.16
N ASP A 3 3.53 10.45 -6.28
CA ASP A 3 2.66 9.82 -7.27
C ASP A 3 3.29 8.61 -7.95
N ALA A 4 4.61 8.61 -8.17
CA ALA A 4 5.29 7.46 -8.78
C ALA A 4 5.36 6.27 -7.83
N LEU A 5 5.69 6.49 -6.55
CA LEU A 5 5.64 5.43 -5.53
C LEU A 5 4.23 4.88 -5.35
N LEU A 6 3.21 5.74 -5.31
CA LEU A 6 1.81 5.31 -5.24
C LEU A 6 1.40 4.48 -6.47
N ALA A 7 1.75 4.94 -7.67
CA ALA A 7 1.46 4.23 -8.91
C ALA A 7 2.17 2.88 -8.96
N PHE A 8 3.44 2.84 -8.56
CA PHE A 8 4.22 1.61 -8.46
C PHE A 8 3.58 0.60 -7.51
N LEU A 9 3.26 1.01 -6.28
CA LEU A 9 2.61 0.13 -5.30
C LEU A 9 1.24 -0.35 -5.80
N LYS A 10 0.41 0.52 -6.40
CA LYS A 10 -0.87 0.10 -6.98
C LYS A 10 -0.67 -0.99 -8.03
N ALA A 11 0.25 -0.77 -8.97
CA ALA A 11 0.52 -1.74 -10.03
C ALA A 11 0.99 -3.10 -9.47
N ARG A 12 1.88 -3.09 -8.46
CA ARG A 12 2.35 -4.33 -7.82
C ARG A 12 1.25 -5.04 -7.05
N LEU A 13 0.41 -4.31 -6.33
CA LEU A 13 -0.74 -4.88 -5.62
C LEU A 13 -1.78 -5.46 -6.58
N ASP A 14 -1.96 -4.84 -7.75
CA ASP A 14 -2.83 -5.38 -8.81
C ASP A 14 -2.23 -6.66 -9.42
N ASP A 15 -0.92 -6.71 -9.62
CA ASP A 15 -0.21 -7.91 -10.07
C ASP A 15 -0.35 -9.07 -9.06
N ASP A 16 -0.10 -8.80 -7.77
CA ASP A 16 -0.21 -9.78 -6.69
C ASP A 16 -1.64 -10.31 -6.57
N GLU A 17 -2.65 -9.43 -6.59
CA GLU A 17 -4.05 -9.85 -6.58
C GLU A 17 -4.40 -10.70 -7.80
N ARG A 18 -3.96 -10.28 -8.99
CA ARG A 18 -4.24 -11.03 -10.23
C ARG A 18 -3.68 -12.44 -10.15
N VAL A 19 -2.44 -12.61 -9.68
CA VAL A 19 -1.82 -13.93 -9.53
C VAL A 19 -2.55 -14.75 -8.47
N ALA A 20 -2.84 -14.18 -7.31
CA ALA A 20 -3.55 -14.87 -6.24
C ALA A 20 -4.96 -15.33 -6.67
N ARG A 21 -5.71 -14.49 -7.40
CA ARG A 21 -7.05 -14.86 -7.91
C ARG A 21 -7.02 -15.92 -9.00
N ALA A 22 -5.91 -16.08 -9.71
CA ALA A 22 -5.78 -17.09 -10.76
C ALA A 22 -5.54 -18.50 -10.20
N CYS A 23 -5.17 -18.62 -8.92
CA CYS A 23 -5.02 -19.91 -8.26
C CYS A 23 -6.37 -20.62 -8.11
N ALA A 24 -6.37 -21.95 -8.30
CA ALA A 24 -7.55 -22.77 -8.16
C ALA A 24 -7.98 -22.92 -6.69
N GLY A 25 -9.27 -23.18 -6.48
CA GLY A 25 -9.86 -23.40 -5.15
C GLY A 25 -10.27 -22.11 -4.44
N ASP A 26 -10.45 -22.18 -3.13
CA ASP A 26 -10.75 -21.03 -2.27
C ASP A 26 -9.49 -20.25 -1.83
N GLY A 27 -8.31 -20.68 -2.30
CA GLY A 27 -7.03 -20.07 -1.98
C GLY A 27 -6.51 -20.38 -0.59
N THR A 28 -7.07 -21.37 0.12
CA THR A 28 -6.58 -21.84 1.41
C THR A 28 -5.80 -23.15 1.26
N TRP A 29 -4.52 -23.02 0.89
CA TRP A 29 -3.69 -24.18 0.61
C TRP A 29 -3.14 -24.81 1.89
N THR A 30 -3.34 -26.12 2.03
CA THR A 30 -2.66 -26.96 3.03
C THR A 30 -1.40 -27.58 2.44
N VAL A 31 -0.57 -28.19 3.29
CA VAL A 31 0.60 -28.94 2.82
C VAL A 31 0.14 -30.15 2.00
N GLU A 32 -0.93 -30.80 2.45
CA GLU A 32 -1.56 -31.95 1.81
C GLU A 32 -2.10 -31.60 0.42
N ASP A 33 -2.70 -30.42 0.25
CA ASP A 33 -3.11 -29.95 -1.08
C ASP A 33 -1.91 -29.80 -2.02
N LEU A 34 -0.81 -29.25 -1.51
CA LEU A 34 0.40 -29.00 -2.28
C LEU A 34 1.19 -30.29 -2.58
N GLU A 35 1.06 -31.34 -1.78
CA GLU A 35 1.58 -32.67 -2.13
C GLU A 35 0.93 -33.19 -3.42
N VAL A 36 -0.35 -32.87 -3.64
CA VAL A 36 -1.08 -33.24 -4.86
C VAL A 36 -0.72 -32.31 -6.02
N TYR A 37 -0.69 -30.99 -5.80
CA TYR A 37 -0.45 -30.01 -6.86
C TYR A 37 1.02 -29.92 -7.30
N ALA A 38 1.94 -30.22 -6.40
CA ALA A 38 3.37 -30.08 -6.59
C ALA A 38 4.15 -31.21 -5.86
N PRO A 39 3.99 -32.47 -6.30
CA PRO A 39 4.58 -33.63 -5.63
C PRO A 39 6.10 -33.60 -5.63
N ASP A 40 6.72 -33.00 -6.65
CA ASP A 40 8.17 -32.94 -6.83
C ASP A 40 8.87 -31.92 -5.91
N LEU A 41 8.12 -31.09 -5.18
CA LEU A 41 8.70 -30.14 -4.23
C LEU A 41 9.03 -30.84 -2.89
N SER A 42 9.92 -30.24 -2.11
CA SER A 42 10.17 -30.69 -0.74
C SER A 42 9.08 -30.23 0.22
N ASP A 43 8.96 -30.90 1.37
CA ASP A 43 8.01 -30.54 2.42
C ASP A 43 8.21 -29.11 2.93
N ASP A 44 9.47 -28.66 3.03
CA ASP A 44 9.80 -27.28 3.43
C ASP A 44 9.25 -26.25 2.43
N VAL A 45 9.35 -26.52 1.13
CA VAL A 45 8.82 -25.63 0.08
C VAL A 45 7.30 -25.62 0.11
N ARG A 46 6.65 -26.78 0.29
CA ARG A 46 5.19 -26.86 0.45
C ARG A 46 4.71 -26.13 1.70
N THR A 47 5.41 -26.28 2.82
CA THR A 47 5.10 -25.57 4.08
C THR A 47 5.18 -24.06 3.89
N GLN A 48 6.22 -23.58 3.22
CA GLN A 48 6.37 -22.16 2.89
C GLN A 48 5.23 -21.67 1.97
N ALA A 49 4.87 -22.44 0.94
CA ALA A 49 3.80 -22.09 0.01
C ALA A 49 2.41 -22.08 0.69
N ALA A 50 2.09 -23.08 1.51
CA ALA A 50 0.84 -23.13 2.28
C ALA A 50 0.71 -21.92 3.22
N ARG A 51 1.81 -21.49 3.87
CA ARG A 51 1.81 -20.29 4.71
C ARG A 51 1.55 -19.00 3.93
N HIS A 52 1.86 -18.97 2.65
CA HIS A 52 1.71 -17.83 1.74
C HIS A 52 0.61 -18.08 0.71
N ASP A 53 -0.45 -18.76 1.14
CA ASP A 53 -1.57 -19.11 0.29
C ASP A 53 -2.21 -17.88 -0.43
N PRO A 54 -2.96 -18.12 -1.52
CA PRO A 54 -3.60 -17.04 -2.26
C PRO A 54 -4.56 -16.20 -1.41
N ALA A 55 -5.32 -16.81 -0.50
CA ALA A 55 -6.27 -16.11 0.35
C ALA A 55 -5.57 -15.10 1.30
N ARG A 56 -4.41 -15.48 1.86
CA ARG A 56 -3.57 -14.58 2.65
C ARG A 56 -3.02 -13.45 1.78
N THR A 57 -2.52 -13.76 0.59
CA THR A 57 -2.01 -12.73 -0.34
C THR A 57 -3.08 -11.67 -0.62
N LEU A 58 -4.33 -12.08 -0.85
CA LEU A 58 -5.46 -11.14 -1.04
C LEU A 58 -5.72 -10.26 0.19
N ARG A 59 -5.68 -10.82 1.41
CA ARG A 59 -5.81 -10.04 2.66
C ARG A 59 -4.67 -9.03 2.82
N GLU A 60 -3.45 -9.41 2.46
CA GLU A 60 -2.30 -8.50 2.49
C GLU A 60 -2.44 -7.38 1.45
N VAL A 61 -2.92 -7.68 0.25
CA VAL A 61 -3.21 -6.66 -0.77
C VAL A 61 -4.25 -5.66 -0.27
N GLU A 62 -5.35 -6.14 0.31
CA GLU A 62 -6.39 -5.29 0.87
C GLU A 62 -5.83 -4.36 1.97
N ALA A 63 -5.07 -4.92 2.91
CA ALA A 63 -4.45 -4.15 3.99
C ALA A 63 -3.49 -3.06 3.45
N LYS A 64 -2.68 -3.39 2.45
CA LYS A 64 -1.76 -2.42 1.81
C LYS A 64 -2.54 -1.35 1.04
N ARG A 65 -3.60 -1.70 0.33
CA ARG A 65 -4.49 -0.73 -0.35
C ARG A 65 -5.15 0.23 0.64
N ALA A 66 -5.54 -0.24 1.83
CA ALA A 66 -6.07 0.63 2.87
C ALA A 66 -5.02 1.67 3.34
N ALA A 67 -3.74 1.29 3.44
CA ALA A 67 -2.66 2.23 3.75
C ALA A 67 -2.48 3.29 2.64
N LEU A 68 -2.52 2.89 1.37
CA LEU A 68 -2.47 3.82 0.23
C LEU A 68 -3.67 4.78 0.21
N ALA A 69 -4.86 4.28 0.55
CA ALA A 69 -6.07 5.11 0.66
C ALA A 69 -5.95 6.11 1.81
N ALA A 70 -5.44 5.69 2.97
CA ALA A 70 -5.20 6.57 4.12
C ALA A 70 -4.20 7.69 3.80
N TYR A 71 -3.12 7.36 3.06
CA TYR A 71 -2.17 8.36 2.56
C TYR A 71 -2.86 9.36 1.62
N SER A 72 -3.59 8.87 0.62
CA SER A 72 -4.27 9.71 -0.38
C SER A 72 -5.30 10.65 0.25
N ALA A 73 -6.05 10.15 1.24
CA ALA A 73 -7.00 10.95 2.01
C ALA A 73 -6.30 12.05 2.84
N THR A 74 -5.13 11.74 3.42
CA THR A 74 -4.34 12.71 4.17
C THR A 74 -3.78 13.82 3.27
N VAL A 75 -3.31 13.47 2.07
CA VAL A 75 -2.89 14.46 1.06
C VAL A 75 -4.06 15.37 0.70
N SER A 76 -5.24 14.81 0.43
CA SER A 76 -6.45 15.57 0.09
C SER A 76 -6.88 16.51 1.23
N ALA A 77 -6.86 16.02 2.47
CA ALA A 77 -7.18 16.83 3.66
C ALA A 77 -6.20 18.00 3.84
N ARG A 78 -4.90 17.77 3.60
CA ARG A 78 -3.88 18.83 3.64
C ARG A 78 -4.16 19.91 2.60
N GLU A 79 -4.47 19.51 1.37
CA GLU A 79 -4.78 20.46 0.29
C GLU A 79 -6.01 21.31 0.62
N GLU A 80 -7.03 20.70 1.22
CA GLU A 80 -8.23 21.42 1.62
C GLU A 80 -7.95 22.38 2.78
N ALA A 81 -7.22 21.95 3.81
CA ALA A 81 -6.81 22.81 4.90
C ALA A 81 -5.98 24.01 4.39
N ALA A 82 -5.04 23.79 3.47
CA ALA A 82 -4.25 24.85 2.86
C ALA A 82 -5.12 25.87 2.10
N ARG A 83 -6.15 25.40 1.37
CA ARG A 83 -7.12 26.29 0.70
C ARG A 83 -7.91 27.13 1.72
N LEU A 84 -8.32 26.52 2.83
CA LEU A 84 -9.06 27.22 3.89
C LEU A 84 -8.18 28.28 4.59
N VAL A 85 -6.92 27.96 4.89
CA VAL A 85 -5.93 28.92 5.41
C VAL A 85 -5.79 30.11 4.46
N GLN A 86 -5.61 29.86 3.17
CA GLN A 86 -5.48 30.92 2.18
C GLN A 86 -6.74 31.79 2.12
N LYS A 87 -7.93 31.17 2.12
CA LYS A 87 -9.22 31.88 2.08
C LYS A 87 -9.43 32.74 3.33
N ALA A 88 -9.10 32.23 4.51
CA ALA A 88 -9.23 32.95 5.78
C ALA A 88 -8.34 34.20 5.76
N ARG A 89 -7.08 34.05 5.33
CA ARG A 89 -6.13 35.16 5.17
C ARG A 89 -6.63 36.24 4.21
N THR A 90 -7.23 35.85 3.08
CA THR A 90 -7.80 36.83 2.12
C THR A 90 -9.10 37.47 2.58
N SER A 91 -9.84 36.82 3.49
CA SER A 91 -11.15 37.27 3.98
C SER A 91 -11.07 38.01 5.32
N GLY A 92 -9.88 38.12 5.91
CA GLY A 92 -9.67 38.74 7.23
C GLY A 92 -10.19 37.90 8.40
N TRP A 93 -10.42 36.59 8.19
CA TRP A 93 -10.81 35.66 9.25
C TRP A 93 -9.58 35.03 9.89
N ASP A 94 -9.71 34.67 11.17
CA ASP A 94 -8.66 33.99 11.92
C ASP A 94 -8.44 32.55 11.37
N PRO A 95 -7.23 32.22 10.87
CA PRO A 95 -6.95 30.93 10.25
C PRO A 95 -6.51 29.84 11.24
N ILE A 96 -6.43 30.10 12.56
CA ILE A 96 -5.80 29.19 13.55
C ILE A 96 -6.25 27.73 13.39
N MET A 97 -7.55 27.47 13.26
CA MET A 97 -8.06 26.10 13.15
C MET A 97 -7.62 25.41 11.85
N ALA A 98 -7.68 26.13 10.72
CA ALA A 98 -7.25 25.59 9.44
C ALA A 98 -5.72 25.38 9.39
N GLU A 99 -4.95 26.26 10.05
CA GLU A 99 -3.48 26.10 10.16
C GLU A 99 -3.10 24.89 11.02
N LEU A 100 -3.84 24.66 12.11
CA LEU A 100 -3.67 23.47 12.95
C LEU A 100 -3.98 22.18 12.17
N GLU A 101 -5.07 22.18 11.41
CA GLU A 101 -5.45 21.05 10.55
C GLU A 101 -4.42 20.80 9.45
N GLU A 102 -3.93 21.85 8.78
CA GLU A 102 -2.88 21.76 7.76
C GLU A 102 -1.59 21.15 8.34
N SER A 103 -1.15 21.66 9.49
CA SER A 103 0.03 21.16 10.20
C SER A 103 -0.13 19.69 10.60
N SER A 104 -1.29 19.31 11.15
CA SER A 104 -1.60 17.91 11.50
C SER A 104 -1.55 17.00 10.27
N ALA A 105 -2.14 17.44 9.15
CA ALA A 105 -2.14 16.69 7.89
C ALA A 105 -0.74 16.53 7.29
N ILE A 106 0.14 17.54 7.42
CA ILE A 106 1.55 17.46 7.02
C ILE A 106 2.27 16.34 7.77
N HIS A 107 2.20 16.33 9.10
CA HIS A 107 2.87 15.30 9.91
C HIS A 107 2.34 13.90 9.62
N LYS A 108 1.02 13.75 9.49
CA LYS A 108 0.40 12.46 9.17
C LYS A 108 0.80 11.97 7.78
N ARG A 109 0.88 12.87 6.78
CA ARG A 109 1.34 12.53 5.44
C ARG A 109 2.76 11.97 5.48
N ASP A 110 3.66 12.62 6.21
CA ASP A 110 5.07 12.20 6.27
C ASP A 110 5.23 10.84 6.93
N ALA A 111 4.54 10.60 8.04
CA ALA A 111 4.52 9.29 8.68
C ALA A 111 3.99 8.20 7.74
N LEU A 112 2.89 8.46 7.02
CA LEU A 112 2.33 7.51 6.08
C LEU A 112 3.22 7.31 4.84
N TYR A 113 3.94 8.34 4.40
CA TYR A 113 4.89 8.22 3.30
C TYR A 113 5.99 7.20 3.62
N GLU A 114 6.56 7.26 4.81
CA GLU A 114 7.57 6.28 5.25
C GLU A 114 6.99 4.86 5.34
N VAL A 115 5.72 4.71 5.77
CA VAL A 115 5.03 3.42 5.70
C VAL A 115 4.94 2.91 4.27
N LEU A 116 4.62 3.76 3.28
CA LEU A 116 4.56 3.34 1.88
C LEU A 116 5.92 2.87 1.36
N ARG A 117 7.03 3.52 1.77
CA ARG A 117 8.38 3.09 1.42
C ARG A 117 8.70 1.70 1.97
N LEU A 118 8.30 1.42 3.21
CA LEU A 118 8.45 0.10 3.81
C LEU A 118 7.59 -0.96 3.11
N LEU A 119 6.37 -0.61 2.72
CA LEU A 119 5.48 -1.50 1.96
C LEU A 119 5.99 -1.80 0.54
N ALA A 120 6.92 -1.00 0.01
CA ALA A 120 7.55 -1.24 -1.27
C ALA A 120 8.71 -2.26 -1.19
N LEU A 121 9.29 -2.50 0.00
CA LEU A 121 10.44 -3.40 0.19
C LEU A 121 10.26 -4.82 -0.39
N PRO A 122 9.07 -5.47 -0.32
CA PRO A 122 8.86 -6.78 -0.95
C PRO A 122 9.09 -6.79 -2.46
N TYR A 123 9.13 -5.64 -3.11
CA TYR A 123 9.34 -5.49 -4.56
C TYR A 123 10.73 -4.91 -4.89
N SER A 124 11.70 -5.02 -3.96
CA SER A 124 13.05 -4.44 -4.13
C SER A 124 13.86 -5.06 -5.27
N ASP A 125 13.48 -6.25 -5.72
CA ASP A 125 14.02 -6.95 -6.89
C ASP A 125 13.39 -6.48 -8.21
N HIS A 126 12.29 -5.73 -8.17
CA HIS A 126 11.63 -5.23 -9.37
C HIS A 126 12.42 -4.05 -9.99
N PRO A 127 12.68 -4.02 -11.31
CA PRO A 127 13.54 -3.01 -11.93
C PRO A 127 13.05 -1.56 -11.75
N GLY A 128 11.74 -1.35 -11.65
CA GLY A 128 11.13 -0.04 -11.38
C GLY A 128 11.18 0.43 -9.91
N TYR A 129 11.68 -0.37 -8.98
CA TYR A 129 11.66 -0.06 -7.53
C TYR A 129 12.46 1.20 -7.18
N GLU A 130 13.72 1.25 -7.63
CA GLU A 130 14.62 2.37 -7.34
C GLU A 130 14.14 3.70 -7.94
N GLU A 131 13.49 3.65 -9.10
CA GLU A 131 12.90 4.84 -9.72
C GLU A 131 11.68 5.32 -8.92
N ALA A 132 10.83 4.39 -8.48
CA ALA A 132 9.66 4.71 -7.67
C ALA A 132 10.01 5.38 -6.33
N LEU A 133 11.16 5.03 -5.72
CA LEU A 133 11.62 5.64 -4.47
C LEU A 133 12.34 6.98 -4.61
N ARG A 134 12.84 7.29 -5.82
CA ARG A 134 13.52 8.56 -6.12
C ARG A 134 12.57 9.70 -6.42
N SER A 135 11.29 9.39 -6.69
CA SER A 135 10.25 10.39 -6.90
C SER A 135 9.97 11.14 -5.62
#